data_AF-M5T2D2-F1
#
_entry.id   AF-M5T2D2-F1
#
_cell.length_a   1.000
_cell.length_b   1.000
_cell.length_c   1.000
_cell.angle_alpha   90.00
_cell.angle_beta   90.00
_cell.angle_gamma   90.00
#
_symmetry.space_group_name_H-M   'P 1'
#
loop_
_entity.id
_entity.type
_entity.pdbx_description
1 polymer ?
#
loop_
_entity_poly.entity_id
_entity_poly.type
_entity_poly.pdbx_seq_one_letter_code
_entity_poly.pdbx_strand_id
1 'polypeptide(L)'
;MSVQDAQRWKNWLLGEKSRNLAPASTSKKLKDARQFFEHAIDLELITRNPFSKVKLPPQDNPDRMQYVSADDVNAVLAVVTDPEFRLAIALARYAGFRSPSEAQQLRWCDLDRKNGTMLVHSPKLKRDSTGGRRTCPIFDNIVPHLQALPQATDTRLPVMPALASVRNTNLRTQFCRYIKKAGLTPWPKLFHNLRASALTDLVEKHSLPSVCKWLGTSPKVAMKHYFMLRGRELAGPSGREEQSRLFGPHGTNPVHSAEC
;
A
#
# COMPACT_ATOMS: atom_id res chain seq x y z
N MET A 1 6.40 -8.44 -37.13
CA MET A 1 5.52 -7.52 -36.38
C MET A 1 6.13 -6.13 -36.32
N SER A 2 5.32 -5.09 -36.48
CA SER A 2 5.72 -3.67 -36.49
C SER A 2 5.40 -2.97 -35.16
N VAL A 3 5.93 -1.74 -34.98
CA VAL A 3 5.56 -0.88 -33.84
C VAL A 3 4.07 -0.50 -33.89
N GLN A 4 3.49 -0.36 -35.09
CA GLN A 4 2.07 -0.09 -35.25
C GLN A 4 1.22 -1.25 -34.72
N ASP A 5 1.62 -2.49 -34.95
CA ASP A 5 0.92 -3.67 -34.42
C ASP A 5 0.96 -3.68 -32.89
N ALA A 6 2.10 -3.33 -32.30
CA ALA A 6 2.24 -3.21 -30.85
C ALA A 6 1.35 -2.09 -30.26
N GLN A 7 1.21 -0.97 -30.98
CA GLN A 7 0.32 0.13 -30.59
C GLN A 7 -1.17 -0.25 -30.75
N ARG A 8 -1.53 -0.98 -31.82
CA ARG A 8 -2.88 -1.54 -32.00
C ARG A 8 -3.22 -2.51 -30.87
N TRP A 9 -2.28 -3.38 -30.49
CA TRP A 9 -2.46 -4.30 -29.37
C TRP A 9 -2.64 -3.54 -28.05
N LYS A 10 -1.83 -2.51 -27.78
CA LYS A 10 -2.03 -1.63 -26.60
C LYS A 10 -3.44 -1.04 -26.58
N ASN A 11 -3.91 -0.50 -27.70
CA ASN A 11 -5.24 0.12 -27.78
C ASN A 11 -6.34 -0.93 -27.59
N TRP A 12 -6.18 -2.11 -28.17
CA TRP A 12 -7.10 -3.23 -27.97
C TRP A 12 -7.13 -3.73 -26.51
N LEU A 13 -6.00 -3.71 -25.79
CA LEU A 13 -5.98 -4.04 -24.36
C LEU A 13 -6.78 -3.03 -23.52
N LEU A 14 -6.73 -1.74 -23.88
CA LEU A 14 -7.41 -0.65 -23.18
C LEU A 14 -8.86 -0.44 -23.61
N GLY A 15 -9.23 -0.88 -24.81
CA GLY A 15 -10.54 -0.61 -25.39
C GLY A 15 -11.68 -1.16 -24.54
N GLU A 16 -12.67 -0.31 -24.27
CA GLU A 16 -13.85 -0.65 -23.48
C GLU A 16 -14.69 -1.77 -24.14
N LYS A 17 -14.78 -1.74 -25.47
CA LYS A 17 -15.44 -2.77 -26.29
C LYS A 17 -14.59 -4.02 -26.55
N SER A 18 -13.37 -4.08 -26.00
CA SER A 18 -12.45 -5.20 -26.19
C SER A 18 -12.06 -5.81 -24.84
N ARG A 19 -10.78 -5.77 -24.45
CA ARG A 19 -10.32 -6.39 -23.19
C ARG A 19 -10.61 -5.55 -21.96
N ASN A 20 -10.82 -4.25 -22.12
CA ASN A 20 -11.11 -3.29 -21.05
C ASN A 20 -10.19 -3.45 -19.82
N LEU A 21 -8.89 -3.60 -20.04
CA LEU A 21 -7.92 -3.74 -18.95
C LEU A 21 -7.58 -2.37 -18.35
N ALA A 22 -7.47 -2.34 -17.03
CA ALA A 22 -6.95 -1.17 -16.33
C ALA A 22 -5.54 -0.77 -16.84
N PRO A 23 -5.19 0.53 -16.85
CA PRO A 23 -3.90 1.03 -17.33
C PRO A 23 -2.69 0.28 -16.77
N ALA A 24 -2.67 0.03 -15.45
CA ALA A 24 -1.58 -0.69 -14.80
C ALA A 24 -1.41 -2.15 -15.30
N SER A 25 -2.52 -2.83 -15.58
CA SER A 25 -2.55 -4.19 -16.11
C SER A 25 -2.06 -4.23 -17.56
N THR A 26 -2.47 -3.26 -18.38
CA THR A 26 -1.96 -3.09 -19.75
C THR A 26 -0.45 -2.82 -19.74
N SER A 27 0.03 -1.94 -18.87
CA SER A 27 1.47 -1.66 -18.74
C SER A 27 2.28 -2.89 -18.34
N LYS A 28 1.74 -3.77 -17.48
CA LYS A 28 2.40 -5.02 -17.13
C LYS A 28 2.53 -5.94 -18.36
N LYS A 29 1.45 -6.12 -19.12
CA LYS A 29 1.47 -6.93 -20.36
C LYS A 29 2.45 -6.37 -21.40
N LEU A 30 2.51 -5.05 -21.57
CA LEU A 30 3.46 -4.41 -22.47
C LEU A 30 4.91 -4.56 -22.01
N LYS A 31 5.17 -4.55 -20.69
CA LYS A 31 6.51 -4.84 -20.14
C LYS A 31 6.91 -6.28 -20.40
N ASP A 32 6.01 -7.23 -20.18
CA ASP A 32 6.26 -8.65 -20.41
C ASP A 32 6.54 -8.92 -21.90
N ALA A 33 5.73 -8.33 -22.79
CA ALA A 33 5.97 -8.40 -24.24
C ALA A 33 7.31 -7.77 -24.62
N ARG A 34 7.63 -6.57 -24.09
CA ARG A 34 8.92 -5.93 -24.34
C ARG A 34 10.07 -6.85 -23.94
N GLN A 35 10.04 -7.42 -22.74
CA GLN A 35 11.09 -8.32 -22.25
C GLN A 35 11.23 -9.58 -23.12
N PHE A 36 10.11 -10.17 -23.53
CA PHE A 36 10.11 -11.33 -24.43
C PHE A 36 10.80 -11.00 -25.76
N PHE A 37 10.47 -9.87 -26.38
CA PHE A 37 11.06 -9.46 -27.65
C PHE A 37 12.51 -8.95 -27.52
N GLU A 38 12.92 -8.39 -26.38
CA GLU A 38 14.35 -8.14 -26.12
C GLU A 38 15.12 -9.46 -26.06
N HIS A 39 14.60 -10.48 -25.35
CA HIS A 39 15.26 -11.78 -25.30
C HIS A 39 15.37 -12.44 -26.68
N ALA A 40 14.38 -12.26 -27.55
CA ALA A 40 14.46 -12.74 -28.93
C ALA A 40 15.53 -12.02 -29.77
N ILE A 41 15.88 -10.77 -29.44
CA ILE A 41 17.02 -10.07 -30.03
C ILE A 41 18.33 -10.62 -29.46
N ASP A 42 18.41 -10.85 -28.16
CA ASP A 42 19.60 -11.44 -27.51
C ASP A 42 19.94 -12.82 -28.10
N LEU A 43 18.93 -13.56 -28.56
CA LEU A 43 19.06 -14.84 -29.25
C LEU A 43 19.23 -14.69 -30.78
N GLU A 44 19.34 -13.46 -31.29
CA GLU A 44 19.48 -13.12 -32.71
C GLU A 44 18.34 -13.64 -33.63
N LEU A 45 17.20 -14.02 -33.05
CA LEU A 45 16.03 -14.53 -33.79
C LEU A 45 15.30 -13.42 -34.56
N ILE A 46 15.43 -12.18 -34.09
CA ILE A 46 14.86 -10.98 -34.71
C ILE A 46 15.82 -9.80 -34.55
N THR A 47 15.70 -8.81 -35.42
CA THR A 47 16.59 -7.63 -35.42
C THR A 47 16.04 -6.41 -34.68
N ARG A 48 14.77 -6.44 -34.25
CA ARG A 48 14.14 -5.29 -33.58
C ARG A 48 13.00 -5.68 -32.66
N ASN A 49 12.82 -4.89 -31.59
CA ASN A 49 11.72 -5.06 -30.66
C ASN A 49 10.54 -4.16 -31.05
N PRO A 50 9.37 -4.72 -31.44
CA PRO A 50 8.18 -3.94 -31.79
C PRO A 50 7.61 -3.13 -30.60
N PHE A 51 7.93 -3.49 -29.36
CA PHE A 51 7.46 -2.83 -28.13
C PHE A 51 8.42 -1.78 -27.58
N SER A 52 9.62 -1.63 -28.16
CA SER A 52 10.67 -0.70 -27.68
C SER A 52 10.16 0.72 -27.49
N LYS A 53 9.42 1.24 -28.49
CA LYS A 53 8.93 2.63 -28.53
C LYS A 53 7.50 2.82 -28.01
N VAL A 54 6.82 1.75 -27.60
CA VAL A 54 5.44 1.86 -27.11
C VAL A 54 5.41 2.51 -25.72
N LYS A 55 4.78 3.68 -25.61
CA LYS A 55 4.58 4.36 -24.32
C LYS A 55 3.69 3.52 -23.40
N LEU A 56 4.16 3.27 -22.18
CA LEU A 56 3.40 2.52 -21.18
C LEU A 56 2.35 3.43 -20.53
N PRO A 57 1.09 2.96 -20.35
CA PRO A 57 0.13 3.65 -19.49
C PRO A 57 0.64 3.86 -18.05
N PRO A 58 0.13 4.86 -17.32
CA PRO A 58 0.48 5.06 -15.93
C PRO A 58 0.08 3.84 -15.07
N GLN A 59 0.96 3.44 -14.15
CA GLN A 59 0.72 2.31 -13.24
C GLN A 59 0.26 2.76 -11.85
N ASP A 60 0.52 4.02 -11.52
CA ASP A 60 0.11 4.59 -10.24
C ASP A 60 -1.33 5.09 -10.33
N ASN A 61 -2.08 4.83 -9.26
CA ASN A 61 -3.41 5.37 -9.05
C ASN A 61 -3.42 5.97 -7.64
N PRO A 62 -3.16 7.29 -7.52
CA PRO A 62 -3.16 8.02 -6.25
C PRO A 62 -4.52 7.99 -5.56
N ASP A 63 -5.64 7.93 -6.29
CA ASP A 63 -7.00 7.95 -5.72
C ASP A 63 -7.28 6.78 -4.79
N ARG A 64 -6.55 5.69 -4.96
CA ARG A 64 -6.62 4.51 -4.09
C ARG A 64 -5.67 4.55 -2.89
N MET A 65 -4.90 5.63 -2.72
CA MET A 65 -4.13 5.90 -1.51
C MET A 65 -5.02 6.57 -0.50
N GLN A 66 -5.08 6.03 0.70
CA GLN A 66 -5.78 6.67 1.81
C GLN A 66 -5.00 6.46 3.09
N TYR A 67 -5.09 7.44 3.98
CA TYR A 67 -4.60 7.29 5.33
C TYR A 67 -5.65 6.51 6.12
N VAL A 68 -5.20 5.54 6.90
CA VAL A 68 -6.05 4.75 7.79
C VAL A 68 -5.65 5.12 9.20
N SER A 69 -6.52 5.80 9.93
CA SER A 69 -6.22 6.31 11.28
C SER A 69 -5.99 5.16 12.28
N ALA A 70 -5.31 5.46 13.39
CA ALA A 70 -5.20 4.50 14.49
C ALA A 70 -6.58 4.18 15.09
N ASP A 71 -7.45 5.19 15.21
CA ASP A 71 -8.81 5.06 15.75
C ASP A 71 -9.67 4.12 14.92
N ASP A 72 -9.65 4.27 13.59
CA ASP A 72 -10.37 3.38 12.68
C ASP A 72 -9.89 1.93 12.82
N VAL A 73 -8.57 1.71 12.87
CA VAL A 73 -8.02 0.36 13.04
C VAL A 73 -8.37 -0.21 14.41
N ASN A 74 -8.34 0.61 15.46
CA ASN A 74 -8.71 0.19 16.81
C ASN A 74 -10.20 -0.18 16.91
N ALA A 75 -11.09 0.57 16.25
CA ALA A 75 -12.51 0.23 16.13
C ALA A 75 -12.69 -1.14 15.43
N VAL A 76 -11.93 -1.42 14.37
CA VAL A 76 -11.96 -2.74 13.74
C VAL A 76 -11.39 -3.83 14.65
N LEU A 77 -10.26 -3.58 15.32
CA LEU A 77 -9.68 -4.52 16.26
C LEU A 77 -10.68 -4.88 17.36
N ALA A 78 -11.47 -3.93 17.86
CA ALA A 78 -12.49 -4.18 18.90
C ALA A 78 -13.55 -5.24 18.50
N VAL A 79 -13.89 -5.36 17.21
CA VAL A 79 -14.90 -6.34 16.74
C VAL A 79 -14.32 -7.68 16.29
N VAL A 80 -12.99 -7.81 16.22
CA VAL A 80 -12.27 -9.02 15.82
C VAL A 80 -12.00 -9.88 17.06
N THR A 81 -12.48 -11.11 17.04
CA THR A 81 -12.31 -12.08 18.13
C THR A 81 -11.09 -12.98 17.95
N ASP A 82 -10.64 -13.21 16.72
CA ASP A 82 -9.47 -14.03 16.41
C ASP A 82 -8.16 -13.30 16.80
N PRO A 83 -7.40 -13.79 17.80
CA PRO A 83 -6.19 -13.12 18.27
C PRO A 83 -5.05 -13.12 17.24
N GLU A 84 -4.92 -14.16 16.40
CA GLU A 84 -3.92 -14.17 15.32
C GLU A 84 -4.26 -13.12 14.27
N PHE A 85 -5.55 -13.00 13.91
CA PHE A 85 -5.98 -11.97 12.96
C PHE A 85 -5.77 -10.56 13.52
N ARG A 86 -6.05 -10.34 14.81
CA ARG A 86 -5.76 -9.06 15.49
C ARG A 86 -4.28 -8.71 15.40
N LEU A 87 -3.39 -9.66 15.70
CA LEU A 87 -1.95 -9.45 15.59
C LEU A 87 -1.55 -9.16 14.14
N ALA A 88 -2.09 -9.87 13.15
CA ALA A 88 -1.79 -9.63 11.74
C ALA A 88 -2.21 -8.21 11.28
N ILE A 89 -3.35 -7.70 11.76
CA ILE A 89 -3.77 -6.30 11.53
C ILE A 89 -2.79 -5.34 12.20
N ALA A 90 -2.48 -5.56 13.48
CA ALA A 90 -1.60 -4.69 14.25
C ALA A 90 -0.19 -4.59 13.65
N LEU A 91 0.40 -5.73 13.25
CA LEU A 91 1.70 -5.77 12.57
C LEU A 91 1.67 -5.00 11.24
N ALA A 92 0.58 -5.10 10.47
CA ALA A 92 0.43 -4.37 9.22
C ALA A 92 0.28 -2.85 9.42
N ARG A 93 -0.46 -2.42 10.46
CA ARG A 93 -0.76 -1.00 10.70
C ARG A 93 0.30 -0.27 11.52
N TYR A 94 0.97 -0.95 12.44
CA TYR A 94 1.88 -0.30 13.40
C TYR A 94 3.35 -0.60 13.12
N ALA A 95 3.68 -1.76 12.54
CA ALA A 95 5.04 -2.10 12.11
C ALA A 95 5.18 -2.19 10.57
N GLY A 96 4.10 -1.90 9.85
CA GLY A 96 4.09 -1.90 8.38
C GLY A 96 4.39 -3.26 7.76
N PHE A 97 4.08 -4.39 8.38
CA PHE A 97 4.35 -5.70 7.79
C PHE A 97 3.70 -5.87 6.41
N ARG A 98 4.39 -6.57 5.51
CA ARG A 98 3.81 -7.06 4.26
C ARG A 98 2.95 -8.28 4.56
N SER A 99 1.64 -8.10 4.46
CA SER A 99 0.67 -9.17 4.69
C SER A 99 0.32 -9.90 3.39
N PRO A 100 0.19 -11.24 3.40
CA PRO A 100 0.40 -12.14 4.56
C PRO A 100 1.85 -12.54 4.81
N SER A 101 2.74 -12.36 3.82
CA SER A 101 4.01 -13.10 3.75
C SER A 101 4.94 -12.92 4.95
N GLU A 102 5.08 -11.70 5.49
CA GLU A 102 5.96 -11.44 6.64
C GLU A 102 5.32 -11.92 7.94
N ALA A 103 4.01 -11.71 8.10
CA ALA A 103 3.25 -12.18 9.25
C ALA A 103 3.30 -13.71 9.37
N GLN A 104 3.10 -14.43 8.27
CA GLN A 104 3.17 -15.90 8.20
C GLN A 104 4.53 -16.50 8.60
N GLN A 105 5.60 -15.71 8.47
CA GLN A 105 6.96 -16.17 8.73
C GLN A 105 7.47 -15.81 10.12
N LEU A 106 6.76 -14.96 10.86
CA LEU A 106 7.15 -14.57 12.20
C LEU A 106 7.16 -15.79 13.13
N ARG A 107 8.31 -16.06 13.76
CA ARG A 107 8.51 -17.09 14.77
C ARG A 107 8.73 -16.47 16.14
N TRP A 108 8.48 -17.24 17.20
CA TRP A 108 8.74 -16.77 18.56
C TRP A 108 10.23 -16.42 18.79
N CYS A 109 11.15 -17.14 18.14
CA CYS A 109 12.59 -16.88 18.17
C CYS A 109 13.00 -15.60 17.45
N ASP A 110 12.13 -15.03 16.60
CA ASP A 110 12.37 -13.73 15.96
C ASP A 110 12.09 -12.57 16.92
N LEU A 111 11.45 -12.82 18.07
CA LEU A 111 11.07 -11.79 19.04
C LEU A 111 12.13 -11.67 20.14
N ASP A 112 12.93 -10.62 20.09
CA ASP A 112 13.85 -10.23 21.16
C ASP A 112 13.12 -9.34 22.16
N ARG A 113 12.56 -9.96 23.20
CA ARG A 113 11.82 -9.26 24.26
C ARG A 113 12.72 -8.38 25.12
N LYS A 114 14.01 -8.72 25.26
CA LYS A 114 14.95 -7.95 26.08
C LYS A 114 15.26 -6.61 25.43
N ASN A 115 15.48 -6.64 24.11
CA ASN A 115 15.80 -5.44 23.34
C ASN A 115 14.57 -4.78 22.71
N GLY A 116 13.38 -5.37 22.85
CA GLY A 116 12.14 -4.84 22.29
C GLY A 116 12.14 -4.82 20.76
N THR A 117 12.70 -5.84 20.11
CA THR A 117 12.80 -5.90 18.64
C THR A 117 12.30 -7.22 18.07
N MET A 118 11.96 -7.19 16.79
CA MET A 118 11.58 -8.36 16.00
C MET A 118 12.39 -8.45 14.72
N LEU A 119 12.82 -9.67 14.38
CA LEU A 119 13.45 -9.99 13.10
C LEU A 119 12.37 -10.30 12.06
N VAL A 120 12.33 -9.52 10.98
CA VAL A 120 11.34 -9.66 9.91
C VAL A 120 11.98 -10.26 8.67
N HIS A 121 11.43 -11.36 8.19
CA HIS A 121 11.89 -12.07 6.99
C HIS A 121 11.03 -11.71 5.77
N SER A 122 11.68 -11.24 4.70
CA SER A 122 11.04 -10.84 3.43
C SER A 122 11.46 -11.79 2.31
N PRO A 123 10.66 -12.80 1.94
CA PRO A 123 11.01 -13.78 0.91
C PRO A 123 11.39 -13.17 -0.42
N LYS A 124 10.70 -12.07 -0.78
CA LYS A 124 10.89 -11.36 -2.05
C LYS A 124 12.29 -10.76 -2.20
N LEU A 125 12.99 -10.54 -1.09
CA LEU A 125 14.30 -9.90 -1.05
C LEU A 125 15.39 -10.90 -0.60
N LYS A 126 15.12 -12.22 -0.64
CA LYS A 126 16.11 -13.26 -0.29
C LYS A 126 17.41 -13.16 -1.10
N ARG A 127 17.35 -12.57 -2.29
CA ARG A 127 18.49 -12.36 -3.20
C ARG A 127 19.23 -11.04 -2.97
N ASP A 128 18.73 -10.18 -2.09
CA ASP A 128 19.38 -8.92 -1.74
C ASP A 128 20.51 -9.17 -0.73
N SER A 129 21.42 -8.19 -0.58
CA SER A 129 22.58 -8.28 0.32
C SER A 129 22.24 -8.57 1.78
N THR A 130 21.00 -8.28 2.21
CA THR A 130 20.51 -8.54 3.57
C THR A 130 19.81 -9.91 3.72
N GLY A 131 19.75 -10.71 2.64
CA GLY A 131 18.97 -11.95 2.60
C GLY A 131 17.48 -11.75 2.86
N GLY A 132 16.99 -10.51 2.68
CA GLY A 132 15.61 -10.12 2.95
C GLY A 132 15.26 -9.99 4.43
N ARG A 133 16.26 -9.89 5.31
CA ARG A 133 16.06 -9.73 6.75
C ARG A 133 16.17 -8.28 7.16
N ARG A 134 15.36 -7.87 8.14
CA ARG A 134 15.46 -6.56 8.78
C ARG A 134 14.99 -6.64 10.23
N THR A 135 15.57 -5.80 11.08
CA THR A 135 15.13 -5.64 12.48
C THR A 135 14.15 -4.48 12.56
N CYS A 136 13.03 -4.69 13.25
CA CYS A 136 12.00 -3.69 13.50
C CYS A 136 11.71 -3.62 15.01
N PRO A 137 11.52 -2.44 15.61
CA PRO A 137 11.08 -2.33 17.00
C PRO A 137 9.71 -2.98 17.21
N ILE A 138 9.49 -3.56 18.40
CA ILE A 138 8.16 -3.95 18.87
C ILE A 138 7.53 -2.70 19.46
N PHE A 139 6.65 -2.06 18.69
CA PHE A 139 5.94 -0.85 19.13
C PHE A 139 4.86 -1.17 20.17
N ASP A 140 4.57 -0.22 21.06
CA ASP A 140 3.63 -0.38 22.18
C ASP A 140 2.25 -0.88 21.72
N ASN A 141 1.73 -0.36 20.61
CA ASN A 141 0.45 -0.76 20.03
C ASN A 141 0.40 -2.23 19.59
N ILE A 142 1.54 -2.92 19.49
CA ILE A 142 1.64 -4.34 19.10
C ILE A 142 1.73 -5.24 20.33
N VAL A 143 2.28 -4.75 21.44
CA VAL A 143 2.55 -5.54 22.65
C VAL A 143 1.30 -6.26 23.18
N PRO A 144 0.13 -5.61 23.33
CA PRO A 144 -1.08 -6.30 23.81
C PRO A 144 -1.51 -7.45 22.90
N HIS A 145 -1.30 -7.34 21.59
CA HIS A 145 -1.66 -8.37 20.62
C HIS A 145 -0.71 -9.56 20.64
N LEU A 146 0.57 -9.34 20.95
CA LEU A 146 1.53 -10.43 21.17
C LEU A 146 1.25 -11.17 22.48
N GLN A 147 0.91 -10.44 23.54
CA GLN A 147 0.61 -11.01 24.86
C GLN A 147 -0.70 -11.82 24.90
N ALA A 148 -1.66 -11.50 24.02
CA ALA A 148 -2.92 -12.22 23.92
C ALA A 148 -2.78 -13.62 23.28
N LEU A 149 -1.64 -13.94 22.67
CA LEU A 149 -1.38 -15.25 22.07
C LEU A 149 -0.71 -16.19 23.07
N PRO A 150 -1.03 -17.50 23.03
CA PRO A 150 -0.37 -18.48 23.88
C PRO A 150 1.12 -18.57 23.51
N GLN A 151 1.99 -18.47 24.52
CA GLN A 151 3.42 -18.64 24.29
C GLN A 151 3.72 -20.09 23.92
N ALA A 152 4.66 -20.28 22.99
CA ALA A 152 5.13 -21.62 22.63
C ALA A 152 6.40 -21.97 23.41
N THR A 153 6.48 -23.21 23.87
CA THR A 153 7.69 -23.77 24.48
C THR A 153 8.84 -23.86 23.46
N ASP A 154 8.54 -24.31 22.23
CA ASP A 154 9.48 -24.25 21.13
C ASP A 154 9.40 -22.90 20.41
N THR A 155 10.44 -22.09 20.57
CA THR A 155 10.51 -20.75 20.00
C THR A 155 10.62 -20.76 18.46
N ARG A 156 10.96 -21.89 17.84
CA ARG A 156 11.01 -22.01 16.37
C ARG A 156 9.63 -22.09 15.73
N LEU A 157 8.59 -22.28 16.53
CA LEU A 157 7.21 -22.35 16.06
C LEU A 157 6.68 -20.96 15.62
N PRO A 158 5.73 -20.93 14.66
CA PRO A 158 5.08 -19.69 14.25
C PRO A 158 4.39 -18.98 15.42
N VAL A 159 4.45 -17.65 15.43
CA VAL A 159 3.66 -16.83 16.35
C VAL A 159 2.17 -16.94 16.02
N MET A 160 1.84 -17.04 14.72
CA MET A 160 0.48 -17.19 14.20
C MET A 160 0.37 -18.52 13.43
N PRO A 161 0.21 -19.67 14.12
CA PRO A 161 0.18 -20.99 13.49
C PRO A 161 -0.98 -21.19 12.51
N ALA A 162 -2.20 -20.70 12.83
CA ALA A 162 -3.32 -20.77 11.91
C ALA A 162 -3.04 -19.97 10.63
N LEU A 163 -2.47 -18.78 10.76
CA LEU A 163 -2.10 -17.97 9.60
C LEU A 163 -0.96 -18.61 8.77
N ALA A 164 0.03 -19.21 9.44
CA ALA A 164 1.21 -19.81 8.82
C ALA A 164 0.90 -21.10 8.04
N SER A 165 -0.10 -21.86 8.46
CA SER A 165 -0.51 -23.12 7.80
C SER A 165 -1.28 -22.91 6.49
N VAL A 166 -1.87 -21.73 6.27
CA VAL A 166 -2.71 -21.46 5.10
C VAL A 166 -1.91 -20.84 3.95
N ARG A 167 -1.79 -21.56 2.83
CA ARG A 167 -1.03 -21.10 1.65
C ARG A 167 -1.70 -19.94 0.88
N ASN A 168 -3.04 -19.88 0.89
CA ASN A 168 -3.86 -18.89 0.20
C ASN A 168 -4.84 -18.22 1.16
N THR A 169 -4.33 -17.51 2.16
CA THR A 169 -5.19 -16.88 3.16
C THR A 169 -5.99 -15.74 2.55
N ASN A 170 -7.32 -15.82 2.62
CA ASN A 170 -8.22 -14.77 2.15
C ASN A 170 -8.32 -13.61 3.18
N LEU A 171 -7.16 -13.12 3.64
CA LEU A 171 -7.05 -12.06 4.64
C LEU A 171 -7.80 -10.81 4.23
N ARG A 172 -7.74 -10.43 2.95
CA ARG A 172 -8.42 -9.23 2.46
C ARG A 172 -9.93 -9.35 2.62
N THR A 173 -10.53 -10.45 2.20
CA THR A 173 -11.99 -10.61 2.29
C THR A 173 -12.43 -10.64 3.75
N GLN A 174 -11.70 -11.37 4.59
CA GLN A 174 -12.00 -11.41 6.02
C GLN A 174 -11.90 -10.03 6.66
N PHE A 175 -10.84 -9.27 6.36
CA PHE A 175 -10.67 -7.93 6.91
C PHE A 175 -11.78 -6.99 6.42
N CYS A 176 -12.16 -7.04 5.13
CA CYS A 176 -13.31 -6.26 4.65
C CYS A 176 -14.61 -6.57 5.41
N ARG A 177 -14.83 -7.83 5.84
CA ARG A 177 -15.98 -8.18 6.70
C ARG A 177 -15.90 -7.51 8.06
N TYR A 178 -14.73 -7.52 8.70
CA TYR A 178 -14.52 -6.88 9.99
C TYR A 178 -14.63 -5.35 9.91
N ILE A 179 -14.12 -4.72 8.85
CA ILE A 179 -14.26 -3.27 8.63
C ILE A 179 -15.75 -2.89 8.58
N LYS A 180 -16.54 -3.63 7.79
CA LYS A 180 -18.00 -3.43 7.74
C LYS A 180 -18.68 -3.67 9.09
N LYS A 181 -18.27 -4.71 9.81
CA LYS A 181 -18.78 -5.01 11.16
C LYS A 181 -18.50 -3.89 12.16
N ALA A 182 -17.40 -3.16 11.99
CA ALA A 182 -17.07 -1.99 12.80
C ALA A 182 -17.79 -0.70 12.34
N GLY A 183 -18.72 -0.78 11.37
CA GLY A 183 -19.44 0.38 10.85
C GLY A 183 -18.65 1.22 9.84
N LEU A 184 -17.51 0.72 9.35
CA LEU A 184 -16.62 1.46 8.44
C LEU A 184 -16.73 0.97 6.99
N THR A 185 -16.31 1.82 6.05
CA THR A 185 -16.22 1.46 4.63
C THR A 185 -14.89 0.79 4.30
N PRO A 186 -14.86 -0.37 3.61
CA PRO A 186 -13.62 -1.05 3.24
C PRO A 186 -12.64 -0.18 2.44
N TRP A 187 -11.43 -0.06 2.96
CA TRP A 187 -10.34 0.68 2.36
C TRP A 187 -9.85 0.08 1.01
N PRO A 188 -9.73 0.85 -0.09
CA PRO A 188 -8.97 0.41 -1.26
C PRO A 188 -7.54 0.02 -0.88
N LYS A 189 -6.93 -0.90 -1.65
CA LYS A 189 -5.54 -1.38 -1.43
C LYS A 189 -5.19 -1.70 0.04
N LEU A 190 -6.18 -2.17 0.80
CA LEU A 190 -6.18 -2.38 2.26
C LEU A 190 -4.80 -2.49 2.93
N PHE A 191 -4.09 -3.61 2.77
CA PHE A 191 -2.80 -3.82 3.45
C PHE A 191 -1.67 -2.88 3.00
N HIS A 192 -1.72 -2.37 1.76
CA HIS A 192 -0.77 -1.35 1.30
C HIS A 192 -1.02 -0.02 1.99
N ASN A 193 -2.28 0.36 2.18
CA ASN A 193 -2.64 1.61 2.85
C ASN A 193 -2.38 1.54 4.37
N LEU A 194 -2.59 0.38 5.01
CA LEU A 194 -2.16 0.19 6.40
C LEU A 194 -0.66 0.38 6.56
N ARG A 195 0.14 -0.23 5.69
CA ARG A 195 1.60 -0.08 5.69
C ARG A 195 2.03 1.36 5.38
N ALA A 196 1.37 2.03 4.43
CA ALA A 196 1.68 3.43 4.11
C ALA A 196 1.32 4.37 5.26
N SER A 197 0.23 4.08 5.98
CA SER A 197 -0.17 4.82 7.20
C SER A 197 0.83 4.57 8.33
N ALA A 198 1.26 3.32 8.54
CA ALA A 198 2.33 2.96 9.48
C ALA A 198 3.61 3.77 9.22
N LEU A 199 4.03 3.81 7.95
CA LEU A 199 5.20 4.58 7.53
C LEU A 199 5.03 6.06 7.86
N THR A 200 3.86 6.63 7.54
CA THR A 200 3.58 8.05 7.75
C THR A 200 3.70 8.41 9.22
N ASP A 201 3.04 7.65 10.11
CA ASP A 201 3.09 7.90 11.56
C ASP A 201 4.50 7.72 12.15
N LEU A 202 5.26 6.74 11.64
CA LEU A 202 6.60 6.48 12.13
C LEU A 202 7.60 7.57 11.69
N VAL A 203 7.45 8.12 10.49
CA VAL A 203 8.31 9.24 10.00
C VAL A 203 8.10 10.51 10.83
N GLU A 204 6.93 10.68 11.45
CA GLU A 204 6.67 11.84 12.32
C GLU A 204 7.35 11.73 13.69
N LYS A 205 7.60 10.50 14.15
CA LYS A 205 8.17 10.22 15.46
C LYS A 205 9.65 9.88 15.41
N HIS A 206 10.14 9.46 14.24
CA HIS A 206 11.48 8.92 14.06
C HIS A 206 12.11 9.38 12.75
N SER A 207 13.44 9.33 12.68
CA SER A 207 14.15 9.73 11.46
C SER A 207 13.80 8.82 10.27
N LEU A 208 13.62 9.44 9.10
CA LEU A 208 13.29 8.73 7.85
C LEU A 208 14.25 7.55 7.54
N PRO A 209 15.59 7.65 7.74
CA PRO A 209 16.49 6.52 7.51
C PRO A 209 16.18 5.31 8.40
N SER A 210 15.90 5.53 9.69
CA SER A 210 15.56 4.46 10.64
C SER A 210 14.26 3.77 10.23
N VAL A 211 13.23 4.56 9.90
CA VAL A 211 11.93 4.04 9.43
C VAL A 211 12.09 3.25 8.13
N CYS A 212 12.88 3.75 7.18
CA CYS A 212 13.18 3.03 5.94
C CYS A 212 13.84 1.68 6.20
N LYS A 213 14.79 1.62 7.14
CA LYS A 213 15.47 0.39 7.57
C LYS A 213 14.48 -0.60 8.21
N TRP A 214 13.64 -0.14 9.13
CA TRP A 214 12.67 -0.98 9.85
C TRP A 214 11.58 -1.55 8.95
N LEU A 215 11.05 -0.76 8.00
CA LEU A 215 10.02 -1.23 7.08
C LEU A 215 10.60 -1.92 5.85
N GLY A 216 11.88 -1.74 5.53
CA GLY A 216 12.48 -2.25 4.30
C GLY A 216 11.89 -1.56 3.07
N THR A 217 11.92 -0.24 3.07
CA THR A 217 11.49 0.63 1.96
C THR A 217 12.59 1.62 1.61
N SER A 218 12.64 2.07 0.36
CA SER A 218 13.58 3.12 -0.02
C SER A 218 13.07 4.51 0.44
N PRO A 219 13.98 5.47 0.71
CA PRO A 219 13.60 6.84 1.08
C PRO A 219 12.68 7.50 0.05
N LYS A 220 12.94 7.28 -1.25
CA LYS A 220 12.10 7.82 -2.34
C LYS A 220 10.65 7.33 -2.26
N VAL A 221 10.45 6.03 -2.01
CA VAL A 221 9.11 5.45 -1.88
C VAL A 221 8.44 5.91 -0.59
N ALA A 222 9.20 5.98 0.50
CA ALA A 222 8.70 6.46 1.79
C ALA A 222 8.20 7.91 1.70
N MET A 223 9.01 8.81 1.14
CA MET A 223 8.67 10.22 0.97
C MET A 223 7.45 10.41 0.07
N LYS A 224 7.36 9.64 -1.02
CA LYS A 224 6.20 9.63 -1.90
C LYS A 224 4.91 9.25 -1.15
N HIS A 225 4.95 8.25 -0.28
CA HIS A 225 3.79 7.87 0.53
C HIS A 225 3.43 8.94 1.57
N TYR A 226 4.44 9.44 2.30
CA TYR A 226 4.27 10.48 3.30
C TYR A 226 3.56 11.73 2.73
N PHE A 227 4.09 12.29 1.64
CA PHE A 227 3.49 13.47 1.01
C PHE A 227 2.11 13.22 0.42
N MET A 228 1.85 12.06 -0.20
CA MET A 228 0.53 11.77 -0.75
C MET A 228 -0.55 11.63 0.32
N LEU A 229 -0.21 11.09 1.50
CA LEU A 229 -1.17 10.89 2.58
C LEU A 229 -1.39 12.17 3.39
N ARG A 230 -0.31 12.87 3.79
CA ARG A 230 -0.44 14.14 4.52
C ARG A 230 -0.87 15.31 3.64
N GLY A 231 -0.44 15.36 2.38
CA GLY A 231 -0.92 16.36 1.42
C GLY A 231 -2.42 16.23 1.12
N ARG A 232 -3.02 15.06 1.30
CA ARG A 232 -4.49 14.86 1.22
C ARG A 232 -5.22 15.35 2.47
N GLU A 233 -4.60 15.24 3.64
CA GLU A 233 -5.17 15.74 4.89
C GLU A 233 -5.11 17.27 4.97
N LEU A 234 -4.06 17.87 4.39
CA LEU A 234 -3.85 19.33 4.30
C LEU A 234 -4.61 19.99 3.14
N ALA A 235 -5.69 19.39 2.64
CA ALA A 235 -6.56 20.03 1.64
C ALA A 235 -7.32 21.22 2.25
N GLY A 236 -6.60 22.34 2.48
CA GLY A 236 -7.08 23.71 2.65
C GLY A 236 -7.37 24.19 4.09
N PRO A 237 -6.96 25.43 4.47
CA PRO A 237 -7.40 26.10 5.70
C PRO A 237 -8.82 26.69 5.56
N SER A 238 -9.81 25.87 5.24
CA SER A 238 -11.23 26.28 5.22
C SER A 238 -12.14 25.08 5.45
N GLY A 239 -12.18 24.62 6.71
CA GLY A 239 -13.09 23.59 7.20
C GLY A 239 -13.89 24.03 8.43
N ARG A 240 -14.06 25.34 8.63
CA ARG A 240 -15.12 25.87 9.50
C ARG A 240 -16.26 26.31 8.60
N GLU A 241 -17.35 25.56 8.66
CA GLU A 241 -18.67 26.06 8.30
C GLU A 241 -18.98 27.22 9.24
N GLU A 242 -18.61 28.43 8.85
CA GLU A 242 -19.09 29.65 9.49
C GLU A 242 -19.92 30.40 8.45
N GLN A 243 -21.23 30.35 8.69
CA GLN A 243 -22.25 31.07 7.94
C GLN A 243 -21.90 32.56 7.88
N SER A 244 -21.87 33.10 6.67
CA SER A 244 -21.83 34.54 6.43
C SER A 244 -22.38 34.75 5.01
N ARG A 245 -23.61 35.22 4.76
CA ARG A 245 -24.32 36.37 5.35
C ARG A 245 -23.44 37.61 5.55
N LEU A 246 -22.56 37.92 4.58
CA LEU A 246 -21.92 39.25 4.52
C LEU A 246 -21.90 39.94 3.16
N PHE A 247 -22.58 39.43 2.12
CA PHE A 247 -22.79 40.21 0.90
C PHE A 247 -24.24 40.10 0.43
N GLY A 248 -25.07 41.00 0.97
CA GLY A 248 -26.34 41.39 0.36
C GLY A 248 -26.12 42.26 -0.88
N PRO A 249 -27.14 42.41 -1.75
CA PRO A 249 -26.99 42.98 -3.07
C PRO A 249 -27.04 44.51 -3.04
N HIS A 250 -25.97 45.15 -3.47
CA HIS A 250 -25.96 46.53 -3.95
C HIS A 250 -25.30 46.48 -5.34
N GLY A 251 -25.93 46.80 -6.47
CA GLY A 251 -27.02 47.72 -6.71
C GLY A 251 -26.45 48.97 -7.37
N THR A 252 -26.46 48.98 -8.72
CA THR A 252 -26.38 50.16 -9.64
C THR A 252 -25.06 50.94 -9.63
N ASN A 253 -24.49 51.46 -10.74
CA ASN A 253 -25.03 52.34 -11.78
C ASN A 253 -23.89 52.61 -12.84
N PRO A 254 -23.97 53.52 -13.83
CA PRO A 254 -24.66 53.45 -15.13
C PRO A 254 -23.73 53.73 -16.37
N VAL A 255 -24.27 53.47 -17.57
CA VAL A 255 -24.14 54.21 -18.86
C VAL A 255 -22.74 54.59 -19.42
N HIS A 256 -22.40 54.07 -20.62
CA HIS A 256 -22.34 54.93 -21.82
C HIS A 256 -22.37 54.15 -23.15
N SER A 257 -23.29 54.63 -24.00
CA SER A 257 -23.56 54.32 -25.40
C SER A 257 -22.55 55.00 -26.34
N ALA A 258 -22.24 54.35 -27.47
CA ALA A 258 -21.95 54.86 -28.83
C ALA A 258 -21.39 53.68 -29.64
N GLU A 259 -21.68 53.38 -30.91
CA GLU A 259 -22.50 53.93 -31.99
C GLU A 259 -22.55 52.85 -33.09
N CYS A 260 -23.71 52.68 -33.74
CA CYS A 260 -23.98 52.31 -35.15
C CYS A 260 -25.43 51.84 -35.27
#